data_AF-R7FFE7-F1
#
_entry.id   AF-R7FFE7-F1
#
_cell.length_a   1.000
_cell.length_b   1.000
_cell.length_c   1.000
_cell.angle_alpha   90.00
_cell.angle_beta   90.00
_cell.angle_gamma   90.00
#
_symmetry.space_group_name_H-M   'P 1'
#
loop_
_entity.id
_entity.type
_entity.pdbx_description
1 polymer ?
#
loop_
_entity_poly.entity_id
_entity_poly.type
_entity_poly.pdbx_seq_one_letter_code
_entity_poly.pdbx_strand_id
1 'polypeptide(L)' 'MQILDLTALMSVYGKDSTSDEYEQKYDFNDDKEIQILDMSTLMSNYSEGREIE' A
#
# COMPACT_ATOMS: atom_id res chain seq x y z
N MET A 1 -7.98 5.94 6.11
CA MET A 1 -6.59 5.56 6.43
C MET A 1 -6.25 6.06 7.82
N GLN A 2 -6.00 5.16 8.76
CA GLN A 2 -5.50 5.53 10.09
C GLN A 2 -3.97 5.62 10.04
N ILE A 3 -3.36 6.39 10.94
CA ILE A 3 -1.89 6.50 11.05
C ILE A 3 -1.24 5.11 11.22
N LEU A 4 -1.96 4.16 11.82
CA LEU A 4 -1.56 2.76 11.99
C LEU A 4 -1.31 2.04 10.66
N ASP A 5 -2.17 2.27 9.66
CA ASP A 5 -2.04 1.66 8.33
C ASP A 5 -0.75 2.13 7.64
N LEU A 6 -0.41 3.41 7.83
CA LEU A 6 0.80 4.03 7.30
C LEU A 6 2.07 3.44 7.93
N THR A 7 2.07 3.28 9.25
CA THR A 7 3.22 2.72 9.97
C THR A 7 3.47 1.26 9.62
N ALA A 8 2.41 0.49 9.36
CA ALA A 8 2.54 -0.90 8.95
C ALA A 8 3.13 -1.00 7.53
N LEU A 9 2.66 -0.18 6.59
CA LEU A 9 3.24 -0.12 5.24
C LEU A 9 4.71 0.31 5.25
N MET A 10 5.07 1.29 6.09
CA MET A 10 6.47 1.70 6.25
C MET A 10 7.38 0.61 6.81
N SER A 11 6.85 -0.35 7.57
CA SER A 11 7.65 -1.46 8.12
C SER A 11 8.10 -2.46 7.07
N VAL A 12 7.36 -2.56 5.96
CA VAL A 12 7.62 -3.47 4.82
C VAL A 12 7.96 -2.70 3.54
N TYR A 13 8.26 -1.39 3.65
CA TYR A 13 8.63 -0.56 2.51
C TYR A 13 9.95 -1.04 1.87
N GLY A 14 9.95 -1.13 0.54
CA GLY A 14 11.07 -1.61 -0.25
C GLY A 14 11.25 -3.13 -0.26
N LYS A 15 10.28 -3.90 0.25
CA LYS A 15 10.27 -5.36 0.16
C LYS A 15 9.60 -5.80 -1.13
N ASP A 16 10.13 -6.85 -1.75
CA ASP A 16 9.59 -7.45 -2.96
C ASP A 16 9.25 -8.92 -2.74
N SER A 17 8.61 -9.56 -3.71
CA SER A 17 8.18 -10.97 -3.64
C SER A 17 9.29 -12.02 -3.37
N THR A 18 10.57 -11.64 -3.35
CA THR A 18 11.69 -12.51 -2.96
C THR A 18 12.05 -12.42 -1.48
N SER A 19 11.51 -11.43 -0.76
CA SER A 19 11.76 -11.21 0.67
C SER A 19 10.80 -12.02 1.54
N ASP A 20 11.32 -12.62 2.62
CA ASP A 20 10.48 -13.26 3.66
C ASP A 20 9.59 -12.25 4.42
N GLU A 21 9.91 -10.96 4.34
CA GLU A 21 9.17 -9.86 4.97
C GLU A 21 8.13 -9.25 4.01
N TYR A 22 8.01 -9.78 2.79
CA TYR A 22 7.00 -9.33 1.85
C TYR A 22 5.61 -9.78 2.28
N GLU A 23 4.71 -8.81 2.35
CA GLU A 23 3.33 -9.02 2.71
C GLU A 23 2.43 -8.47 1.59
N GLN A 24 1.93 -9.35 0.72
CA GLN A 24 1.07 -9.03 -0.44
C GLN A 24 -0.07 -8.05 -0.14
N LYS A 25 -0.59 -8.04 1.09
CA LYS A 25 -1.67 -7.12 1.49
C LYS A 25 -1.27 -5.63 1.45
N TYR A 26 0.03 -5.32 1.35
CA TYR A 26 0.56 -3.96 1.21
C TYR A 26 1.04 -3.63 -0.21
N ASP A 27 0.97 -4.60 -1.13
CA ASP A 27 1.21 -4.44 -2.56
C ASP A 27 -0.14 -4.11 -3.23
N PHE A 28 -0.47 -2.82 -3.24
CA PHE A 28 -1.77 -2.30 -3.68
C PHE A 28 -1.87 -2.20 -5.20
N ASN A 29 -0.75 -2.15 -5.92
CA ASN A 29 -0.73 -2.12 -7.38
C ASN A 29 -0.41 -3.49 -8.02
N ASP A 30 -0.17 -4.53 -7.22
CA ASP A 30 0.13 -5.92 -7.61
C ASP A 30 1.36 -6.04 -8.53
N ASP A 31 2.36 -5.17 -8.31
CA ASP A 31 3.61 -5.14 -9.09
C ASP A 31 4.75 -5.99 -8.48
N LYS A 32 4.49 -6.62 -7.32
CA LYS A 32 5.41 -7.44 -6.53
C LYS A 32 6.47 -6.66 -5.77
N GLU A 33 6.34 -5.35 -5.65
CA GLU A 33 7.20 -4.47 -4.89
C GLU A 33 6.36 -3.56 -3.98
N ILE A 34 6.71 -3.48 -2.70
CA ILE A 34 6.03 -2.56 -1.78
C ILE A 34 6.76 -1.22 -1.81
N GLN A 35 6.16 -0.21 -2.42
CA GLN A 35 6.77 1.08 -2.70
C GLN A 35 5.78 2.25 -2.63
N ILE A 36 6.24 3.45 -3.01
CA ILE A 36 5.42 4.67 -2.94
C ILE A 36 4.25 4.66 -3.93
N LEU A 37 4.32 3.82 -4.96
CA LEU A 37 3.23 3.60 -5.91
C LEU A 37 2.03 2.93 -5.23
N ASP A 38 2.26 2.00 -4.31
CA ASP A 38 1.21 1.36 -3.52
C ASP A 38 0.43 2.35 -2.68
N MET A 39 1.16 3.29 -2.05
CA MET A 39 0.54 4.39 -1.31
C MET A 39 -0.31 5.27 -2.24
N SER A 40 0.18 5.55 -3.44
CA SER A 40 -0.53 6.37 -4.42
C SER A 40 -1.83 5.68 -4.90
N THR A 41 -1.76 4.38 -5.15
CA THR A 41 -2.91 3.53 -5.53
C THR A 41 -3.94 3.46 -4.41
N LEU A 42 -3.49 3.23 -3.17
CA LEU A 42 -4.36 3.24 -1.98
C LEU A 42 -5.10 4.58 -1.83
N MET A 43 -4.39 5.70 -1.99
CA MET A 43 -4.98 7.04 -1.89
C MET A 43 -5.94 7.34 -3.05
N SER A 44 -5.63 6.91 -4.26
CA SER A 44 -6.52 7.05 -5.43
C SER A 44 -7.85 6.32 -5.19
N ASN A 45 -7.80 5.05 -4.79
CA ASN A 45 -8.99 4.26 -4.50
C ASN A 45 -9.82 4.85 -3.34
N TYR A 46 -9.15 5.42 -2.32
CA TYR A 46 -9.85 6.07 -1.21
C TYR A 46 -10.53 7.38 -1.63
N SER A 47 -10.00 8.07 -2.64
CA SER A 47 -10.59 9.29 -3.19
C SER A 47 -11.77 9.00 -4.13
N GLU A 48 -11.71 7.93 -4.92
CA GLU A 48 -12.83 7.48 -5.76
C GLU A 48 -14.01 6.94 -4.93
N GLY A 49 -13.73 6.30 -3.79
CA GLY A 49 -14.77 5.90 -2.84
C GLY A 49 -15.45 7.06 -2.09
N ARG A 50 -14.96 8.30 -2.26
CA ARG A 50 -15.58 9.55 -1.77
C ARG A 50 -16.15 10.35 -2.96
N GLU A 51 -16.96 9.74 -3.80
CA GLU A 51 -18.00 10.54 -4.46
C GLU A 51 -18.99 10.99 -3.37
N ILE A 52 -18.92 12.28 -3.04
CA ILE A 52 -19.83 12.94 -2.10
C ILE A 52 -21.19 13.07 -2.81
N GLU A 53 -22.22 12.38 -2.31
CA GLU A 53 -23.63 12.76 -2.51
C GLU A 53 -23.97 14.05 -1.76
#